data_AF-A0A453QWK2-F1
#
_entry.id   AF-A0A453QWK2-F1
#
_cell.length_a   1.000
_cell.length_b   1.000
_cell.length_c   1.000
_cell.angle_alpha   90.00
_cell.angle_beta   90.00
_cell.angle_gamma   90.00
#
_symmetry.space_group_name_H-M   'P 1'
#
loop_
_entity.id
_entity.type
_entity.pdbx_description
1 polymer ?
#
loop_
_entity_poly.entity_id
_entity_poly.type
_entity_poly.pdbx_seq_one_letter_code
_entity_poly.pdbx_strand_id
1 'polypeptide(L)'
;MRIRVTLGLFGAIIIAMITVFWGQMIIQKRKLEKVKREYFRQHGGLLLFDRMKSEKGLAFTIFSEAELIHATNNFDSTRILGKGGHGTVYKGILKNNITVAIKRCALVDERQKKEFGQELLILSQINHKNIVKLLGCCLELEVPILVYDFVLNGTLFEYIHGKNRSSHISFNNLLRISHEAAEGLSFLHSYASPPIIHGDVKTSNILLDDNHMAKVSDFGASVLAPSDEEQFLTILQEQS
;
A
#
# COMPACT_ATOMS: atom_id res chain seq x y z
N MET A 1 37.37 -49.37 -27.79
CA MET A 1 37.95 -48.44 -26.79
C MET A 1 37.66 -46.96 -27.10
N ARG A 2 37.87 -46.47 -28.33
CA ARG A 2 37.65 -45.06 -28.72
C ARG A 2 36.21 -44.54 -28.49
N ILE A 3 35.18 -45.33 -28.80
CA ILE A 3 33.77 -44.93 -28.68
C ILE A 3 33.34 -44.68 -27.21
N ARG A 4 33.90 -45.42 -26.24
CA ARG A 4 33.60 -45.24 -24.81
C ARG A 4 34.22 -43.97 -24.26
N VAL A 5 35.40 -43.60 -24.76
CA VAL A 5 36.11 -42.36 -24.37
C VAL A 5 35.38 -41.13 -24.91
N THR A 6 34.89 -41.17 -26.15
CA THR A 6 34.13 -40.05 -26.74
C THR A 6 32.78 -39.83 -26.05
N LEU A 7 32.10 -40.90 -25.62
CA LEU A 7 30.83 -40.79 -24.88
C LEU A 7 31.03 -40.15 -23.49
N GLY A 8 32.11 -40.51 -22.78
CA GLY A 8 32.46 -39.93 -21.49
C GLY A 8 32.78 -38.43 -21.57
N LEU A 9 33.47 -38.00 -22.64
CA LEU A 9 33.80 -36.59 -22.86
C LEU A 9 32.53 -35.74 -23.13
N PHE A 10 31.59 -36.26 -23.90
CA PHE A 10 30.33 -35.57 -24.19
C PHE A 10 29.47 -35.39 -22.92
N GLY A 11 29.40 -36.42 -22.08
CA GLY A 11 28.73 -36.35 -20.77
C GLY A 11 29.35 -35.29 -19.84
N ALA A 12 30.68 -35.20 -19.80
CA ALA A 12 31.38 -34.20 -19.00
C ALA A 12 31.10 -32.76 -19.46
N ILE A 13 31.02 -32.54 -20.79
CA ILE A 13 30.68 -31.23 -21.36
C ILE A 13 29.24 -30.84 -21.01
N ILE A 14 28.28 -31.77 -21.10
CA ILE A 14 26.88 -31.51 -20.71
C ILE A 14 26.79 -31.13 -19.22
N ILE A 15 27.47 -31.87 -18.35
CA ILE A 15 27.49 -31.57 -16.91
C ILE A 15 28.09 -30.18 -16.65
N ALA A 16 29.19 -29.83 -17.33
CA ALA A 16 29.80 -28.52 -17.22
C ALA A 16 28.89 -27.38 -17.72
N MET A 17 28.17 -27.58 -18.83
CA MET A 17 27.20 -26.60 -19.32
C MET A 17 26.04 -26.39 -18.34
N ILE A 18 25.53 -27.48 -17.76
CA ILE A 18 24.47 -27.43 -16.75
C ILE A 18 24.96 -26.65 -15.52
N THR A 19 26.12 -26.98 -14.95
CA THR A 19 26.63 -26.28 -13.75
C THR A 19 26.87 -24.79 -14.00
N VAL A 20 27.37 -24.41 -15.18
CA VAL A 20 27.51 -23.00 -15.57
C VAL A 20 26.15 -22.32 -15.68
N PHE A 21 25.16 -22.94 -16.32
CA PHE A 21 23.81 -22.40 -16.45
C PHE A 21 23.13 -22.20 -15.09
N TRP A 22 23.17 -23.18 -14.20
CA TRP A 22 22.66 -23.06 -12.82
C TRP A 22 23.40 -21.97 -12.05
N GLY A 23 24.73 -21.87 -12.20
CA GLY A 23 25.53 -20.80 -11.63
C GLY A 23 25.09 -19.41 -12.11
N GLN A 24 24.89 -19.23 -13.42
CA GLN A 24 24.39 -17.99 -14.00
C GLN A 24 22.98 -17.63 -13.50
N MET A 25 22.08 -18.60 -13.45
CA MET A 25 20.72 -18.44 -12.90
C MET A 25 20.76 -17.98 -11.43
N ILE A 26 21.63 -18.58 -10.61
CA ILE A 26 21.80 -18.18 -9.20
C ILE A 26 22.36 -16.76 -9.10
N ILE A 27 23.35 -16.39 -9.93
CA ILE A 27 23.92 -15.04 -9.95
C ILE A 27 22.87 -14.01 -10.36
N GLN A 28 22.11 -14.28 -11.43
CA GLN A 28 21.00 -13.46 -11.90
C GLN A 28 19.97 -13.22 -10.80
N LYS A 29 19.53 -14.31 -10.14
CA LYS A 29 18.59 -14.24 -9.02
C LYS A 29 19.14 -13.42 -7.86
N ARG A 30 20.40 -13.63 -7.48
CA ARG A 30 21.04 -12.85 -6.39
C ARG A 30 21.18 -11.36 -6.73
N LYS A 31 21.41 -11.00 -7.99
CA LYS A 31 21.45 -9.59 -8.43
C LYS A 31 20.08 -8.93 -8.28
N LEU A 32 19.01 -9.60 -8.74
CA LEU A 32 17.64 -9.10 -8.60
C LEU A 32 17.27 -8.91 -7.13
N GLU A 33 17.58 -9.88 -6.26
CA GLU A 33 17.34 -9.80 -4.82
C GLU A 33 18.10 -8.67 -4.13
N LYS A 34 19.27 -8.27 -4.64
CA LYS A 34 20.00 -7.09 -4.14
C LYS A 34 19.28 -5.82 -4.52
N VAL A 35 18.87 -5.68 -5.79
CA VAL A 35 18.11 -4.52 -6.27
C VAL A 35 16.79 -4.37 -5.51
N LYS A 36 16.03 -5.46 -5.34
CA LYS A 36 14.80 -5.48 -4.53
C LYS A 36 15.06 -5.02 -3.09
N ARG A 37 16.14 -5.49 -2.45
CA ARG A 37 16.51 -5.06 -1.09
C ARG A 37 16.93 -3.60 -1.01
N GLU A 38 17.63 -3.10 -2.01
CA GLU A 38 18.07 -1.72 -2.05
C GLU A 38 16.88 -0.78 -2.28
N TYR A 39 15.97 -1.15 -3.18
CA TYR A 39 14.69 -0.49 -3.39
C TYR A 39 13.85 -0.48 -2.09
N PHE A 40 13.73 -1.64 -1.43
CA PHE A 40 13.13 -1.74 -0.10
C PHE A 40 13.75 -0.76 0.90
N ARG A 41 15.08 -0.68 0.97
CA ARG A 41 15.77 0.27 1.87
C ARG A 41 15.51 1.73 1.51
N GLN A 42 15.46 2.07 0.23
CA GLN A 42 15.25 3.44 -0.25
C GLN A 42 13.81 3.93 -0.04
N HIS A 43 12.83 3.03 -0.09
CA HIS A 43 11.40 3.37 -0.02
C HIS A 43 10.75 3.05 1.34
N GLY A 44 11.48 3.26 2.45
CA GLY A 44 10.92 3.14 3.80
C GLY A 44 10.87 1.71 4.37
N GLY A 45 11.41 0.72 3.66
CA GLY A 45 11.44 -0.66 4.11
C GLY A 45 12.31 -0.90 5.35
N LEU A 46 13.35 -0.09 5.60
CA LEU A 46 14.12 -0.22 6.84
C LEU A 46 13.25 0.04 8.09
N LEU A 47 12.41 1.09 8.04
CA LEU A 47 11.44 1.42 9.08
C LEU A 47 10.40 0.30 9.23
N LEU A 48 9.93 -0.24 8.10
CA LEU A 48 9.01 -1.38 8.07
C LEU A 48 9.63 -2.63 8.72
N PHE A 49 10.90 -2.93 8.41
CA PHE A 49 11.63 -4.10 8.90
C PHE A 49 11.92 -4.01 10.40
N ASP A 50 12.33 -2.84 10.88
CA ASP A 50 12.53 -2.60 12.31
C ASP A 50 11.22 -2.80 13.08
N ARG A 51 10.08 -2.45 12.48
CA ARG A 51 8.75 -2.66 13.08
C ARG A 51 8.30 -4.12 13.06
N MET A 52 8.42 -4.81 11.93
CA MET A 52 8.12 -6.26 11.83
C MET A 52 8.92 -7.08 12.85
N LYS A 53 10.13 -6.61 13.20
CA LYS A 53 10.99 -7.21 14.22
C LYS A 53 10.58 -6.85 15.65
N SER A 54 10.06 -5.64 15.86
CA SER A 54 9.69 -5.08 17.17
C SER A 54 8.30 -5.53 17.65
N GLU A 55 7.31 -5.66 16.76
CA GLU A 55 5.94 -6.01 17.14
C GLU A 55 5.45 -7.30 16.50
N LYS A 56 5.39 -8.37 17.30
CA LYS A 56 4.78 -9.66 16.93
C LYS A 56 3.23 -9.61 16.80
N GLY A 57 2.62 -8.44 16.68
CA GLY A 57 1.17 -8.25 16.82
C GLY A 57 0.46 -7.50 15.70
N LEU A 58 1.18 -6.87 14.76
CA LEU A 58 0.53 -6.24 13.61
C LEU A 58 0.34 -7.27 12.50
N ALA A 59 -0.89 -7.45 12.02
CA ALA A 59 -1.21 -8.24 10.82
C ALA A 59 -0.80 -7.48 9.54
N PHE A 60 0.44 -7.02 9.46
CA PHE A 60 1.02 -6.39 8.27
C PHE A 60 1.70 -7.46 7.42
N THR A 61 1.32 -7.55 6.15
CA THR A 61 1.79 -8.61 5.24
C THR A 61 2.66 -8.04 4.12
N ILE A 62 3.78 -8.69 3.84
CA ILE A 62 4.56 -8.45 2.62
C ILE A 62 4.00 -9.38 1.54
N PHE A 63 3.30 -8.81 0.58
CA PHE A 63 2.72 -9.53 -0.55
C PHE A 63 3.76 -9.71 -1.66
N SER A 64 3.67 -10.85 -2.36
CA SER A 64 4.48 -11.07 -3.57
C SER A 64 3.83 -10.43 -4.79
N GLU A 65 4.64 -10.07 -5.79
CA GLU A 65 4.16 -9.58 -7.08
C GLU A 65 3.17 -10.56 -7.72
N ALA A 66 3.52 -11.85 -7.74
CA ALA A 66 2.69 -12.91 -8.33
C ALA A 66 1.31 -13.01 -7.66
N GLU A 67 1.24 -12.79 -6.35
CA GLU A 67 -0.02 -12.80 -5.61
C GLU A 67 -0.91 -11.62 -6.00
N LEU A 68 -0.34 -10.41 -6.11
CA LEU A 68 -1.12 -9.22 -6.47
C LEU A 68 -1.53 -9.22 -7.95
N ILE A 69 -0.69 -9.74 -8.85
CA ILE A 69 -1.06 -9.99 -10.25
C ILE A 69 -2.25 -10.94 -10.32
N HIS A 70 -2.21 -12.05 -9.58
CA HIS A 70 -3.33 -12.98 -9.55
C HIS A 70 -4.60 -12.33 -8.97
N ALA A 71 -4.47 -11.62 -7.85
CA ALA A 71 -5.61 -11.00 -7.17
C ALA A 71 -6.32 -9.94 -8.01
N THR A 72 -5.58 -9.26 -8.90
CA THR A 72 -6.09 -8.18 -9.76
C THR A 72 -6.40 -8.60 -11.19
N ASN A 73 -6.29 -9.90 -11.52
CA ASN A 73 -6.36 -10.38 -12.90
C ASN A 73 -5.39 -9.62 -13.83
N ASN A 74 -4.12 -9.54 -13.42
CA ASN A 74 -3.08 -8.79 -14.13
C ASN A 74 -3.39 -7.29 -14.26
N PHE A 75 -3.81 -6.65 -13.16
CA PHE A 75 -4.19 -5.23 -13.11
C PHE A 75 -5.23 -4.84 -14.18
N ASP A 76 -6.26 -5.68 -14.31
CA ASP A 76 -7.34 -5.49 -15.29
C ASP A 76 -8.04 -4.14 -15.09
N SER A 77 -8.27 -3.41 -16.18
CA SER A 77 -8.91 -2.09 -16.14
C SER A 77 -10.35 -2.14 -15.66
N THR A 78 -11.04 -3.28 -15.83
CA THR A 78 -12.41 -3.50 -15.32
C THR A 78 -12.48 -3.57 -13.80
N ARG A 79 -11.33 -3.74 -13.12
CA ARG A 79 -11.22 -3.79 -11.65
C ARG A 79 -10.80 -2.46 -11.04
N ILE A 80 -10.67 -1.39 -11.82
CA ILE A 80 -10.30 -0.07 -11.30
C ILE A 80 -11.43 0.47 -10.43
N LEU A 81 -11.08 0.80 -9.19
CA LEU A 81 -11.94 1.49 -8.23
C LEU A 81 -11.78 3.01 -8.32
N GLY A 82 -10.58 3.48 -8.65
CA GLY A 82 -10.27 4.90 -8.78
C GLY A 82 -8.90 5.14 -9.40
N LYS A 83 -8.74 6.31 -10.02
CA LYS A 83 -7.48 6.75 -10.64
C LYS A 83 -7.27 8.24 -10.37
N GLY A 84 -6.07 8.62 -9.98
CA GLY A 84 -5.72 10.01 -9.68
C GLY A 84 -4.21 10.25 -9.63
N GLY A 85 -3.81 11.41 -9.11
CA GLY A 85 -2.40 11.81 -9.01
C GLY A 85 -1.56 10.85 -8.15
N HIS A 86 -2.15 10.17 -7.18
CA HIS A 86 -1.45 9.24 -6.27
C HIS A 86 -1.34 7.82 -6.84
N GLY A 87 -1.86 7.56 -8.05
CA GLY A 87 -1.81 6.25 -8.70
C GLY A 87 -3.19 5.69 -9.07
N THR A 88 -3.27 4.37 -9.18
CA THR A 88 -4.50 3.64 -9.55
C THR A 88 -4.84 2.60 -8.50
N VAL A 89 -6.10 2.56 -8.08
CA VAL A 89 -6.62 1.61 -7.08
C VAL A 89 -7.44 0.55 -7.79
N TYR A 90 -7.13 -0.72 -7.54
CA TYR A 90 -7.80 -1.89 -8.11
C TYR A 90 -8.52 -2.69 -7.03
N LYS A 91 -9.64 -3.31 -7.39
CA LYS A 91 -10.30 -4.34 -6.59
C LYS A 91 -9.57 -5.67 -6.77
N GLY A 92 -9.00 -6.18 -5.69
CA GLY A 92 -8.34 -7.47 -5.63
C GLY A 92 -9.14 -8.53 -4.87
N ILE A 93 -8.91 -9.80 -5.20
CA ILE A 93 -9.38 -10.95 -4.41
C ILE A 93 -8.16 -11.83 -4.10
N LEU A 94 -7.76 -11.89 -2.83
CA LEU A 94 -6.65 -12.74 -2.38
C LEU A 94 -7.05 -14.22 -2.39
N LYS A 95 -6.07 -15.14 -2.29
CA LYS A 95 -6.29 -16.60 -2.38
C LYS A 95 -7.27 -17.18 -1.35
N ASN A 96 -7.47 -16.48 -0.23
CA ASN A 96 -8.41 -16.82 0.84
C ASN A 96 -9.79 -16.16 0.66
N ASN A 97 -10.13 -15.69 -0.55
CA ASN A 97 -11.35 -14.95 -0.88
C ASN A 97 -11.51 -13.61 -0.11
N ILE A 98 -10.45 -13.09 0.49
CA ILE A 98 -10.49 -11.74 1.06
C ILE A 98 -10.46 -10.72 -0.06
N THR A 99 -11.48 -9.85 -0.10
CA THR A 99 -11.53 -8.73 -1.05
C THR A 99 -10.70 -7.57 -0.49
N VAL A 100 -9.83 -7.01 -1.32
CA VAL A 100 -8.89 -5.95 -0.94
C VAL A 100 -8.90 -4.80 -1.95
N ALA A 101 -8.49 -3.62 -1.51
CA ALA A 101 -8.15 -2.51 -2.40
C ALA A 101 -6.63 -2.46 -2.58
N ILE A 102 -6.17 -2.45 -3.84
CA ILE A 102 -4.76 -2.53 -4.21
C ILE A 102 -4.38 -1.22 -4.90
N LYS A 103 -3.68 -0.33 -4.19
CA LYS A 103 -3.19 0.95 -4.72
C LYS A 103 -1.82 0.74 -5.35
N ARG A 104 -1.77 0.78 -6.68
CA ARG A 104 -0.51 0.90 -7.43
C ARG A 104 -0.16 2.39 -7.47
N CYS A 105 0.84 2.79 -6.69
CA CYS A 105 1.21 4.19 -6.51
C CYS A 105 1.71 4.81 -7.83
N ALA A 106 1.68 6.14 -7.95
CA ALA A 106 2.51 6.82 -8.93
C ALA A 106 3.86 7.12 -8.28
N LEU A 107 4.99 6.95 -8.99
CA LEU A 107 6.33 7.33 -8.50
C LEU A 107 7.11 8.07 -9.58
N VAL A 108 6.51 9.13 -10.11
CA VAL A 108 7.06 9.95 -11.19
C VAL A 108 8.08 10.95 -10.64
N ASP A 109 7.90 11.42 -9.40
CA ASP A 109 8.75 12.43 -8.76
C ASP A 109 9.06 12.10 -7.27
N GLU A 110 9.95 12.91 -6.67
CA GLU A 110 10.35 12.75 -5.27
C GLU A 110 9.21 13.03 -4.28
N ARG A 111 8.25 13.87 -4.65
CA ARG A 111 7.08 14.15 -3.82
C ARG A 111 6.24 12.87 -3.67
N GLN A 112 5.92 12.19 -4.78
CA GLN A 112 5.14 10.96 -4.77
C GLN A 112 5.87 9.81 -4.03
N LYS A 113 7.20 9.75 -4.11
CA LYS A 113 8.01 8.82 -3.29
C LYS A 113 7.85 9.11 -1.80
N LYS A 114 7.88 10.39 -1.40
CA LYS A 114 7.65 10.82 -0.02
C LYS A 114 6.23 10.48 0.44
N GLU A 115 5.22 10.78 -0.38
CA GLU A 115 3.81 10.46 -0.09
C GLU A 115 3.61 8.94 0.15
N PHE A 116 4.20 8.10 -0.70
CA PHE A 116 4.18 6.64 -0.50
C PHE A 116 4.82 6.23 0.83
N GLY A 117 6.04 6.68 1.10
CA GLY A 117 6.77 6.30 2.31
C GLY A 117 6.04 6.76 3.58
N GLN A 118 5.44 7.94 3.53
CA GLN A 118 4.71 8.55 4.62
C GLN A 118 3.37 7.84 4.89
N GLU A 119 2.61 7.53 3.84
CA GLU A 119 1.38 6.74 3.94
C GLU A 119 1.64 5.34 4.51
N LEU A 120 2.67 4.66 4.00
CA LEU A 120 3.11 3.37 4.52
C LEU A 120 3.49 3.45 6.00
N LEU A 121 4.33 4.43 6.37
CA LEU A 121 4.78 4.62 7.74
C LEU A 121 3.60 4.88 8.69
N ILE A 122 2.74 5.83 8.35
CA ILE A 122 1.61 6.24 9.20
C ILE A 122 0.61 5.09 9.36
N LEU A 123 0.12 4.52 8.26
CA LEU A 123 -0.93 3.52 8.33
C LEU A 123 -0.45 2.16 8.85
N SER A 124 0.85 1.89 8.80
CA SER A 124 1.43 0.72 9.49
C SER A 124 1.40 0.83 11.02
N GLN A 125 1.08 2.00 11.58
CA GLN A 125 1.05 2.24 13.03
C GLN A 125 -0.37 2.45 13.57
N ILE A 126 -1.36 2.55 12.69
CA ILE A 126 -2.72 2.92 13.04
C ILE A 126 -3.65 1.73 12.85
N ASN A 127 -4.46 1.47 13.88
CA ASN A 127 -5.59 0.55 13.79
C ASN A 127 -6.80 1.18 14.50
N HIS A 128 -7.72 1.76 13.74
CA HIS A 128 -8.90 2.42 14.28
C HIS A 128 -10.11 2.15 13.38
N LYS A 129 -11.31 1.99 13.97
CA LYS A 129 -12.54 1.64 13.26
C LYS A 129 -12.92 2.66 12.16
N ASN A 130 -12.61 3.95 12.38
CA ASN A 130 -12.90 5.06 11.45
C ASN A 130 -11.70 5.49 10.60
N ILE A 131 -10.69 4.64 10.46
CA ILE A 131 -9.55 4.86 9.56
C ILE A 131 -9.44 3.63 8.66
N VAL A 132 -9.11 3.85 7.39
CA VAL A 132 -8.87 2.75 6.45
C VAL A 132 -7.69 1.91 6.93
N LYS A 133 -7.85 0.58 6.91
CA LYS A 133 -6.81 -0.31 7.41
C LYS A 133 -5.85 -0.69 6.29
N LEU A 134 -4.57 -0.42 6.50
CA LEU A 134 -3.50 -0.95 5.65
C LEU A 134 -3.19 -2.39 6.08
N LEU A 135 -3.34 -3.34 5.16
CA LEU A 135 -3.07 -4.76 5.37
C LEU A 135 -1.63 -5.13 5.07
N GLY A 136 -0.99 -4.39 4.17
CA GLY A 136 0.35 -4.72 3.74
C GLY A 136 0.83 -3.94 2.54
N CYS A 137 1.98 -4.34 2.02
CA CYS A 137 2.55 -3.77 0.81
C CYS A 137 3.25 -4.84 -0.05
N CYS A 138 3.51 -4.49 -1.30
CA CYS A 138 4.41 -5.23 -2.19
C CYS A 138 5.47 -4.27 -2.72
N LEU A 139 6.72 -4.68 -2.56
CA LEU A 139 7.93 -3.92 -2.93
C LEU A 139 8.77 -4.67 -3.99
N GLU A 140 8.23 -5.74 -4.56
CA GLU A 140 8.90 -6.54 -5.60
C GLU A 140 8.77 -5.93 -7.01
N LEU A 141 7.79 -5.05 -7.18
CA LEU A 141 7.47 -4.35 -8.42
C LEU A 141 8.27 -3.05 -8.54
N GLU A 142 8.48 -2.60 -9.79
CA GLU A 142 9.11 -1.30 -10.09
C GLU A 142 8.39 -0.11 -9.43
N VAL A 143 7.09 -0.28 -9.18
CA VAL A 143 6.25 0.70 -8.52
C VAL A 143 5.64 0.05 -7.28
N PRO A 144 5.84 0.62 -6.06
CA PRO A 144 5.29 0.09 -4.83
C PRO A 144 3.78 -0.02 -4.88
N ILE A 145 3.29 -1.03 -4.16
CA ILE A 145 1.86 -1.29 -4.02
C ILE A 145 1.50 -1.33 -2.56
N LEU A 146 0.42 -0.64 -2.20
CA LEU A 146 -0.21 -0.71 -0.89
C LEU A 146 -1.52 -1.52 -0.99
N VAL A 147 -1.76 -2.36 0.00
CA VAL A 147 -2.92 -3.26 0.07
C VAL A 147 -3.74 -2.91 1.30
N TYR A 148 -5.02 -2.58 1.10
CA TYR A 148 -5.94 -2.13 2.13
C TYR A 148 -7.14 -3.07 2.23
N ASP A 149 -7.83 -3.01 3.36
CA ASP A 149 -9.20 -3.53 3.44
C ASP A 149 -10.07 -2.87 2.37
N PHE A 150 -10.88 -3.68 1.69
CA PHE A 150 -11.83 -3.18 0.71
C PHE A 150 -13.03 -2.53 1.40
N VAL A 151 -13.38 -1.32 0.97
CA VAL A 151 -14.51 -0.55 1.50
C VAL A 151 -15.57 -0.43 0.41
N LEU A 152 -16.72 -1.07 0.61
CA LEU A 152 -17.68 -1.38 -0.48
C LEU A 152 -18.44 -0.17 -1.03
N ASN A 153 -18.90 0.75 -0.18
CA ASN A 153 -19.84 1.80 -0.58
C ASN A 153 -19.17 3.04 -1.19
N GLY A 154 -17.88 2.96 -1.51
CA GLY A 154 -17.14 4.05 -2.15
C GLY A 154 -16.95 5.24 -1.23
N THR A 155 -16.91 6.44 -1.81
CA THR A 155 -16.64 7.69 -1.10
C THR A 155 -17.92 8.40 -0.63
N LEU A 156 -17.79 9.22 0.40
CA LEU A 156 -18.86 10.13 0.84
C LEU A 156 -19.20 11.15 -0.25
N PHE A 157 -18.22 11.56 -1.06
CA PHE A 157 -18.46 12.43 -2.22
C PHE A 157 -19.47 11.80 -3.19
N GLU A 158 -19.25 10.56 -3.59
CA GLU A 158 -20.16 9.80 -4.46
C GLU A 158 -21.50 9.54 -3.79
N TYR A 159 -21.50 9.29 -2.48
CA TYR A 159 -22.72 9.09 -1.71
C TYR A 159 -23.62 10.35 -1.74
N ILE A 160 -23.04 11.55 -1.61
CA ILE A 160 -23.77 12.83 -1.59
C ILE A 160 -24.13 13.33 -2.99
N HIS A 161 -23.25 13.16 -3.98
CA HIS A 161 -23.40 13.79 -5.31
C HIS A 161 -23.74 12.79 -6.44
N GLY A 162 -23.79 11.49 -6.14
CA GLY A 162 -23.97 10.43 -7.14
C GLY A 162 -25.35 10.43 -7.79
N LYS A 163 -25.37 10.25 -9.12
CA LYS A 163 -26.60 10.32 -9.96
C LYS A 163 -27.61 9.19 -9.74
N ASN A 164 -27.24 8.10 -9.05
CA ASN A 164 -27.99 6.83 -9.01
C ASN A 164 -28.58 6.45 -7.65
N ARG A 165 -28.64 7.35 -6.66
CA ARG A 165 -29.31 7.04 -5.37
C ARG A 165 -30.43 8.04 -5.11
N SER A 166 -31.63 7.63 -5.50
CA SER A 166 -32.95 8.17 -5.17
C SER A 166 -33.30 8.14 -3.66
N SER A 167 -32.31 8.10 -2.78
CA SER A 167 -32.48 8.18 -1.33
C SER A 167 -31.83 9.48 -0.87
N HIS A 168 -32.66 10.48 -0.57
CA HIS A 168 -32.21 11.62 0.22
C HIS A 168 -31.45 11.10 1.44
N ILE A 169 -30.16 11.43 1.54
CA ILE A 169 -29.37 11.12 2.73
C ILE A 169 -30.11 11.75 3.91
N SER A 170 -30.49 10.94 4.89
CA SER A 170 -31.09 11.49 6.10
C SER A 170 -30.05 12.36 6.80
N PHE A 171 -30.49 13.50 7.32
CA PHE A 171 -29.60 14.37 8.10
C PHE A 171 -28.92 13.62 9.25
N ASN A 172 -29.62 12.66 9.86
CA ASN A 172 -29.07 11.78 10.90
C ASN A 172 -27.90 10.93 10.40
N ASN A 173 -28.00 10.37 9.19
CA ASN A 173 -26.89 9.59 8.61
C ASN A 173 -25.69 10.50 8.31
N LEU A 174 -25.93 11.70 7.80
CA LEU A 174 -24.85 12.66 7.53
C LEU A 174 -24.15 13.07 8.84
N LEU A 175 -24.91 13.40 9.88
CA LEU A 175 -24.38 13.75 11.20
C LEU A 175 -23.55 12.61 11.80
N ARG A 176 -24.03 11.36 11.69
CA ARG A 176 -23.30 10.17 12.13
C ARG A 176 -21.97 10.03 11.39
N ILE A 177 -21.98 10.13 10.06
CA ILE A 177 -20.78 10.01 9.22
C ILE A 177 -19.77 11.11 9.58
N SER A 178 -20.23 12.36 9.77
CA SER A 178 -19.37 13.48 10.19
C SER A 178 -18.75 13.24 11.56
N HIS A 179 -19.53 12.74 12.54
CA HIS A 179 -19.03 12.39 13.86
C HIS A 179 -17.97 11.28 13.78
N GLU A 180 -18.23 10.21 13.04
CA GLU A 180 -17.30 9.09 12.85
C GLU A 180 -15.98 9.51 12.16
N ALA A 181 -16.06 10.37 11.14
CA ALA A 181 -14.86 10.94 10.52
C ALA A 181 -14.06 11.80 11.52
N ALA A 182 -14.74 12.62 12.32
CA ALA A 182 -14.12 13.42 13.38
C ALA A 182 -13.50 12.54 14.48
N GLU A 183 -14.11 11.42 14.83
CA GLU A 183 -13.55 10.43 15.78
C GLU A 183 -12.24 9.84 15.25
N GLY A 184 -12.18 9.48 13.96
CA GLY A 184 -10.95 9.05 13.30
C GLY A 184 -9.85 10.12 13.32
N LEU A 185 -10.18 11.37 13.02
CA LEU A 185 -9.22 12.48 13.05
C LEU A 185 -8.75 12.81 14.49
N SER A 186 -9.66 12.77 15.46
CA SER A 186 -9.31 12.97 16.88
C SER A 186 -8.35 11.88 17.37
N PHE A 187 -8.53 10.64 16.94
CA PHE A 187 -7.58 9.56 17.23
C PHE A 187 -6.16 9.93 16.73
N LEU A 188 -6.04 10.39 15.48
CA LEU A 188 -4.76 10.79 14.90
C LEU A 188 -4.08 11.93 15.66
N HIS A 189 -4.84 12.93 16.08
CA HIS A 189 -4.27 14.11 16.75
C HIS A 189 -3.94 13.88 18.22
N SER A 190 -4.72 13.07 18.93
CA SER A 190 -4.63 12.98 20.39
C SER A 190 -3.99 11.69 20.90
N TYR A 191 -4.05 10.60 20.14
CA TYR A 191 -3.62 9.29 20.61
C TYR A 191 -2.45 8.71 19.81
N ALA A 192 -2.24 9.17 18.58
CA ALA A 192 -1.00 8.85 17.88
C ALA A 192 0.18 9.56 18.55
N SER A 193 1.33 8.89 18.62
CA SER A 193 2.57 9.45 19.15
C SER A 193 3.72 9.18 18.19
N PRO A 194 4.29 10.22 17.53
CA PRO A 194 3.84 11.62 17.59
C PRO A 194 2.43 11.82 16.97
N PRO A 195 1.75 12.94 17.27
CA PRO A 195 0.47 13.27 16.64
C PRO A 195 0.56 13.27 15.11
N ILE A 196 -0.53 12.94 14.44
CA ILE A 196 -0.55 12.78 12.98
C ILE A 196 -1.55 13.77 12.38
N ILE A 197 -1.08 14.66 11.51
CA ILE A 197 -1.93 15.58 10.77
C ILE A 197 -2.24 14.94 9.41
N HIS A 198 -3.52 14.80 9.05
CA HIS A 198 -3.89 14.16 7.78
C HIS A 198 -3.57 15.02 6.54
N GLY A 199 -3.76 16.34 6.62
CA GLY A 199 -3.40 17.29 5.55
C GLY A 199 -4.31 17.32 4.30
N ASP A 200 -5.28 16.41 4.16
CA ASP A 200 -6.16 16.34 2.96
C ASP A 200 -7.57 15.80 3.29
N VAL A 201 -8.22 16.43 4.28
CA VAL A 201 -9.57 16.03 4.70
C VAL A 201 -10.61 16.59 3.73
N LYS A 202 -11.27 15.70 2.98
CA LYS A 202 -12.33 16.02 2.02
C LYS A 202 -13.28 14.83 1.85
N THR A 203 -14.47 15.06 1.30
CA THR A 203 -15.50 14.01 1.15
C THR A 203 -15.09 12.86 0.22
N SER A 204 -14.14 13.07 -0.70
CA SER A 204 -13.57 11.98 -1.51
C SER A 204 -12.62 11.07 -0.73
N ASN A 205 -12.11 11.54 0.41
CA ASN A 205 -11.17 10.81 1.27
C ASN A 205 -11.86 10.20 2.50
N ILE A 206 -13.20 10.30 2.58
CA ILE A 206 -14.02 9.58 3.54
C ILE A 206 -14.71 8.43 2.81
N LEU A 207 -14.34 7.19 3.11
CA LEU A 207 -14.97 5.99 2.56
C LEU A 207 -16.11 5.51 3.46
N LEU A 208 -17.07 4.80 2.88
CA LEU A 208 -18.20 4.21 3.59
C LEU A 208 -18.16 2.69 3.50
N ASP A 209 -18.09 2.00 4.64
CA ASP A 209 -18.15 0.55 4.67
C ASP A 209 -19.57 0.00 4.51
N ASP A 210 -19.72 -1.33 4.57
CA ASP A 210 -20.99 -2.04 4.37
C ASP A 210 -22.11 -1.54 5.32
N ASN A 211 -21.74 -1.08 6.51
CA ASN A 211 -22.65 -0.54 7.53
C ASN A 211 -22.83 0.99 7.42
N HIS A 212 -22.30 1.59 6.35
CA HIS A 212 -22.19 3.03 6.15
C HIS A 212 -21.44 3.72 7.31
N MET A 213 -20.45 3.04 7.90
CA MET A 213 -19.54 3.69 8.82
C MET A 213 -18.44 4.41 8.05
N ALA A 214 -18.09 5.60 8.51
CA ALA A 214 -17.07 6.44 7.91
C ALA A 214 -15.66 5.91 8.21
N LYS A 215 -14.81 5.86 7.18
CA LYS A 215 -13.39 5.56 7.27
C LYS A 215 -12.58 6.63 6.56
N VAL A 216 -11.74 7.34 7.30
CA VAL A 216 -10.77 8.31 6.76
C VAL A 216 -9.71 7.55 5.95
N SER A 217 -9.33 8.08 4.78
CA SER A 217 -8.45 7.43 3.79
C SER A 217 -7.55 8.43 3.07
N ASP A 218 -6.62 7.93 2.25
CA ASP A 218 -5.63 8.70 1.49
C ASP A 218 -4.67 9.53 2.36
N PHE A 219 -3.71 8.83 2.97
CA PHE A 219 -2.76 9.41 3.91
C PHE A 219 -1.48 9.92 3.23
N GLY A 220 -1.45 10.06 1.91
CA GLY A 220 -0.27 10.50 1.16
C GLY A 220 0.24 11.88 1.58
N ALA A 221 -0.67 12.81 1.90
CA ALA A 221 -0.33 14.15 2.39
C ALA A 221 -0.15 14.25 3.91
N SER A 222 -0.28 13.13 4.64
CA SER A 222 -0.23 13.17 6.10
C SER A 222 1.19 13.41 6.60
N VAL A 223 1.34 14.05 7.75
CA VAL A 223 2.65 14.31 8.36
C VAL A 223 2.62 13.98 9.85
N LEU A 224 3.76 13.52 10.36
CA LEU A 224 3.96 13.44 11.80
C LEU A 224 4.16 14.87 12.32
N ALA A 225 3.32 15.29 13.27
CA ALA A 225 3.47 16.58 13.90
C ALA A 225 4.80 16.60 14.67
N PRO A 226 5.65 17.62 14.46
CA PRO A 226 6.85 17.79 15.25
C PRO A 226 6.48 18.08 16.71
N SER A 227 7.34 17.67 17.64
CA SER A 227 7.18 17.94 19.06
C SER A 227 7.40 19.42 19.42
N ASP A 228 7.88 20.23 18.46
CA ASP A 228 8.24 21.63 18.63
C ASP A 228 7.28 22.55 17.85
N GLU A 229 6.80 23.61 18.51
CA GLU A 229 5.76 24.52 18.03
C GLU A 229 6.25 25.36 16.84
N GLU A 230 7.55 25.70 16.77
CA GLU A 230 8.14 26.42 15.63
C GLU A 230 8.23 25.56 14.35
N GLN A 231 8.55 24.27 14.49
CA GLN A 231 8.53 23.34 13.35
C GLN A 231 7.11 23.09 12.86
N PHE A 232 6.13 23.06 13.76
CA PHE A 232 4.71 22.89 13.41
C PHE A 232 4.20 24.04 12.54
N LEU A 233 4.52 25.29 12.90
CA LEU A 233 4.16 26.48 12.12
C LEU A 233 4.83 26.50 10.73
N THR A 234 6.06 25.99 10.62
CA THR A 234 6.78 25.89 9.34
C THR A 234 6.11 24.89 8.39
N ILE A 235 5.67 23.74 8.89
CA ILE A 235 4.97 22.72 8.08
C ILE A 235 3.62 23.25 7.57
N LEU A 236 2.90 24.04 8.37
CA LEU A 236 1.63 24.63 7.93
C LEU A 236 1.81 25.65 6.80
N GLN A 237 2.95 26.35 6.73
CA GLN A 237 3.26 27.31 5.66
C GLN A 237 3.70 26.65 4.35
N GLU A 238 4.35 25.48 4.40
CA GLU A 238 4.78 24.76 3.19
C GLU A 238 3.64 23.99 2.48
N GLN A 239 2.49 23.82 3.16
CA GLN A 239 1.32 23.09 2.64
C GLN A 239 0.22 24.00 2.09
N SER A 240 0.34 25.33 2.26
CA SER A 240 -0.60 26.37 1.78
C SER A 240 -0.15 26.98 0.46
#